data_AF-A0A4V1XFQ5-F1
#
_entry.id   AF-A0A4V1XFQ5-F1
#
_cell.length_a   1.000
_cell.length_b   1.000
_cell.length_c   1.000
_cell.angle_alpha   90.00
_cell.angle_beta   90.00
_cell.angle_gamma   90.00
#
_symmetry.space_group_name_H-M   'P 1'
#
loop_
_entity.id
_entity.type
_entity.pdbx_description
1 polymer ?
#
loop_
_entity_poly.entity_id
_entity_poly.type
_entity_poly.pdbx_seq_one_letter_code
_entity_poly.pdbx_strand_id
1 'polypeptide(L)'
;MLFNLAYRLLAAVVVTGATATATCSLNLLIDDFAQFSSSLNALGTRASDDGSMTSLALSPSGVGISFVPEKMSYFYETLPCTQAATEGYDAVSFTMKAPRGASFMLEIQTRESCDAAEYRSTWYTVSGFTGETQTITVPLSAFEGANTDAITAFNWATWSKWCKKSVQWELGDIQLVCSGAAGDV
;
A
#
# COMPACT_ATOMS: atom_id res chain seq x y z
N MET A 1 -25.36 -57.58 -44.06
CA MET A 1 -25.24 -56.11 -44.21
C MET A 1 -24.99 -55.58 -42.79
N LEU A 2 -23.73 -55.28 -42.44
CA LEU A 2 -23.15 -53.92 -42.36
C LEU A 2 -24.01 -53.05 -41.43
N PHE A 3 -23.51 -52.50 -40.32
CA PHE A 3 -22.57 -51.39 -40.28
C PHE A 3 -21.70 -51.36 -39.01
N ASN A 4 -20.38 -51.18 -39.21
CA ASN A 4 -19.43 -50.75 -38.19
C ASN A 4 -19.58 -49.24 -37.94
N LEU A 5 -19.84 -48.82 -36.70
CA LEU A 5 -19.66 -47.42 -36.29
C LEU A 5 -18.38 -47.31 -35.45
N ALA A 6 -17.29 -46.89 -36.09
CA ALA A 6 -16.07 -46.51 -35.42
C ALA A 6 -16.25 -45.11 -34.83
N TYR A 7 -16.42 -45.01 -33.51
CA TYR A 7 -16.44 -43.73 -32.80
C TYR A 7 -15.00 -43.25 -32.62
N ARG A 8 -14.59 -42.20 -33.35
CA ARG A 8 -13.30 -41.54 -33.12
C ARG A 8 -13.45 -40.59 -31.93
N LEU A 9 -12.70 -40.84 -30.85
CA LEU A 9 -12.51 -39.87 -29.78
C LEU A 9 -11.74 -38.66 -30.33
N LEU A 10 -12.34 -37.47 -30.26
CA LEU A 10 -11.59 -36.22 -30.26
C LEU A 10 -11.04 -36.02 -28.83
N ALA A 11 -9.72 -36.09 -28.66
CA ALA A 11 -9.06 -35.57 -27.47
C ALA A 11 -8.93 -34.05 -27.61
N ALA A 12 -9.73 -33.29 -26.88
CA ALA A 12 -9.54 -31.85 -26.75
C ALA A 12 -8.40 -31.60 -25.76
N VAL A 13 -7.25 -31.15 -26.27
CA VAL A 13 -6.16 -30.63 -25.42
C VAL A 13 -6.57 -29.23 -24.98
N VAL A 14 -7.02 -29.11 -23.73
CA VAL A 14 -7.21 -27.81 -23.08
C VAL A 14 -5.85 -27.37 -22.57
N VAL A 15 -5.20 -26.46 -23.29
CA VAL A 15 -4.03 -25.75 -22.76
C VAL A 15 -4.56 -24.71 -21.79
N THR A 16 -4.55 -25.02 -20.49
CA THR A 16 -4.69 -24.00 -19.46
C THR A 16 -3.40 -23.19 -19.47
N GLY A 17 -3.41 -22.06 -20.17
CA GLY A 17 -2.32 -21.08 -20.06
C GLY A 17 -2.30 -20.57 -18.63
N ALA A 18 -1.34 -21.03 -17.83
CA ALA A 18 -0.96 -20.31 -16.63
C ALA A 18 -0.39 -18.98 -17.11
N THR A 19 -1.14 -17.89 -16.94
CA THR A 19 -0.59 -16.55 -17.08
C THR A 19 0.49 -16.43 -16.02
N ALA A 20 1.76 -16.44 -16.44
CA ALA A 20 2.85 -16.06 -15.57
C ALA A 20 2.60 -14.60 -15.19
N THR A 21 2.01 -14.38 -14.01
CA THR A 21 2.03 -13.06 -13.38
C THR A 21 3.49 -12.67 -13.28
N ALA A 22 3.87 -11.46 -13.71
CA ALA A 22 5.21 -10.98 -13.45
C ALA A 22 5.38 -10.99 -11.92
N THR A 23 6.25 -11.85 -11.42
CA THR A 23 6.60 -11.86 -10.01
C THR A 23 7.68 -10.81 -9.84
N CYS A 24 7.36 -9.69 -9.18
CA CYS A 24 8.40 -8.76 -8.78
C CYS A 24 9.48 -9.49 -7.99
N SER A 25 10.73 -9.13 -8.23
CA SER A 25 11.90 -9.76 -7.61
C SER A 25 12.31 -9.09 -6.30
N LEU A 26 11.80 -7.87 -6.05
CA LEU A 26 12.06 -7.09 -4.85
C LEU A 26 10.88 -6.15 -4.58
N ASN A 27 10.63 -5.89 -3.30
CA ASN A 27 9.69 -4.86 -2.85
C ASN A 27 10.01 -3.52 -3.52
N LEU A 28 8.96 -2.77 -3.89
CA LEU A 28 9.10 -1.41 -4.39
C LEU A 28 9.14 -0.46 -3.21
N LEU A 29 10.30 0.15 -2.97
CA LEU A 29 10.44 1.22 -1.98
C LEU A 29 9.67 2.46 -2.46
N ILE A 30 8.66 2.87 -1.69
CA ILE A 30 7.91 4.10 -1.90
C ILE A 30 8.64 5.24 -1.19
N ASP A 31 8.92 5.10 0.11
CA ASP A 31 9.64 6.11 0.87
C ASP A 31 10.49 5.49 1.99
N ASP A 32 11.72 5.97 2.13
CA ASP A 32 12.62 5.77 3.28
C ASP A 32 12.86 7.08 4.05
N PHE A 33 12.16 8.15 3.64
CA PHE A 33 12.21 9.51 4.14
C PHE A 33 13.57 10.21 3.96
N ALA A 34 14.48 9.65 3.14
CA ALA A 34 15.76 10.29 2.82
C ALA A 34 15.57 11.62 2.06
N GLN A 35 14.44 11.78 1.36
CA GLN A 35 14.08 12.98 0.59
C GLN A 35 13.07 13.90 1.31
N PHE A 36 12.82 13.67 2.60
CA PHE A 36 11.83 14.41 3.40
C PHE A 36 11.97 15.94 3.31
N SER A 37 13.21 16.47 3.30
CA SER A 37 13.47 17.92 3.23
C SER A 37 13.03 18.56 1.91
N SER A 38 12.84 17.76 0.86
CA SER A 38 12.35 18.20 -0.45
C SER A 38 10.86 17.87 -0.66
N SER A 39 10.18 17.30 0.35
CA SER A 39 8.79 16.82 0.23
C SER A 39 8.59 15.86 -0.94
N LEU A 40 9.58 14.99 -1.15
CA LEU A 40 9.56 13.92 -2.12
C LEU A 40 9.78 12.58 -1.41
N ASN A 41 9.32 11.52 -2.05
CA ASN A 41 9.59 10.13 -1.68
C ASN A 41 10.68 9.51 -2.57
N ALA A 42 10.98 8.23 -2.34
CA ALA A 42 12.03 7.51 -3.08
C ALA A 42 11.73 7.35 -4.57
N LEU A 43 10.46 7.48 -4.98
CA LEU A 43 10.01 7.46 -6.38
C LEU A 43 10.14 8.84 -7.06
N GLY A 44 10.59 9.87 -6.34
CA GLY A 44 10.70 11.25 -6.84
C GLY A 44 9.35 11.98 -6.96
N THR A 45 8.30 11.43 -6.35
CA THR A 45 6.95 11.99 -6.31
C THR A 45 6.67 12.65 -4.95
N ARG A 46 5.63 13.47 -4.87
CA ARG A 46 5.35 14.26 -3.65
C ARG A 46 4.96 13.38 -2.46
N ALA A 47 5.52 13.72 -1.30
CA ALA A 47 5.14 13.22 0.00
C ALA A 47 5.15 14.35 1.02
N SER A 48 4.05 14.52 1.76
CA SER A 48 3.90 15.61 2.74
C SER A 48 2.68 15.38 3.63
N ASP A 49 2.46 16.30 4.57
CA ASP A 49 1.20 16.43 5.30
C ASP A 49 0.35 17.63 4.83
N ASP A 50 0.84 18.39 3.84
CA ASP A 50 0.30 19.69 3.42
C ASP A 50 0.10 20.66 4.59
N GLY A 51 0.93 20.56 5.63
CA GLY A 51 0.82 21.35 6.85
C GLY A 51 -0.42 21.05 7.69
N SER A 52 -1.08 19.91 7.47
CA SER A 52 -2.29 19.51 8.20
C SER A 52 -2.01 18.94 9.59
N MET A 53 -0.80 18.41 9.85
CA MET A 53 -0.42 17.89 11.16
C MET A 53 -0.09 19.02 12.13
N THR A 54 -0.20 18.77 13.43
CA THR A 54 0.24 19.74 14.45
C THR A 54 1.76 19.90 14.42
N SER A 55 2.49 18.82 14.15
CA SER A 55 3.94 18.83 13.93
C SER A 55 4.34 17.67 13.05
N LEU A 56 5.39 17.87 12.25
CA LEU A 56 6.01 16.86 11.41
C LEU A 56 7.52 17.13 11.34
N ALA A 57 8.33 16.11 11.56
CA ALA A 57 9.80 16.19 11.50
C ALA A 57 10.38 14.81 11.18
N LEU A 58 11.67 14.74 10.82
CA LEU A 58 12.40 13.47 10.82
C LEU A 58 12.39 12.85 12.23
N SER A 59 12.24 11.53 12.29
CA SER A 59 12.18 10.85 13.59
C SER A 59 13.54 10.92 14.32
N PRO A 60 13.57 11.23 15.63
CA PRO A 60 14.79 11.16 16.43
C PRO A 60 15.41 9.77 16.51
N SER A 61 14.62 8.71 16.23
CA SER A 61 15.12 7.33 16.14
C SER A 61 15.95 7.07 14.88
N GLY A 62 15.97 8.02 13.95
CA GLY A 62 16.71 7.93 12.69
C GLY A 62 16.01 7.14 11.59
N VAL A 63 14.78 6.68 11.83
CA VAL A 63 13.98 5.92 10.87
C VAL A 63 12.66 6.64 10.63
N GLY A 64 12.51 7.22 9.44
CA GLY A 64 11.27 7.84 9.00
C GLY A 64 10.95 9.22 9.59
N ILE A 65 9.66 9.49 9.77
CA ILE A 65 9.12 10.73 10.31
C ILE A 65 8.47 10.52 11.66
N SER A 66 8.49 11.58 12.46
CA SER A 66 7.75 11.73 13.69
C SER A 66 6.72 12.84 13.52
N PHE A 67 5.48 12.60 13.93
CA PHE A 67 4.41 13.58 13.82
C PHE A 67 3.43 13.55 14.99
N VAL A 68 2.70 14.65 15.15
CA VAL A 68 1.55 14.75 16.05
C VAL A 68 0.33 15.05 15.20
N PRO A 69 -0.64 14.13 15.13
CA PRO A 69 -1.81 14.33 14.29
C PRO A 69 -2.83 15.29 14.87
N GLU A 70 -3.52 15.96 13.94
CA GLU A 70 -4.69 16.80 14.15
C GLU A 70 -5.95 16.09 13.60
N LYS A 71 -7.13 16.55 13.96
CA LYS A 71 -8.40 16.05 13.44
C LYS A 71 -8.44 16.30 11.93
N MET A 72 -8.71 15.25 11.17
CA MET A 72 -8.70 15.25 9.69
C MET A 72 -7.33 15.51 9.05
N SER A 73 -6.23 15.53 9.80
CA SER A 73 -4.91 15.61 9.21
C SER A 73 -4.51 14.29 8.54
N TYR A 74 -3.51 14.36 7.67
CA TYR A 74 -3.00 13.22 6.93
C TYR A 74 -1.53 13.40 6.60
N PHE A 75 -0.84 12.28 6.36
CA PHE A 75 0.42 12.25 5.66
C PHE A 75 0.20 11.42 4.39
N TYR A 76 0.69 11.88 3.25
CA TYR A 76 0.45 11.25 1.97
C TYR A 76 1.74 10.87 1.25
N GLU A 77 1.60 9.82 0.44
CA GLU A 77 2.53 9.38 -0.56
C GLU A 77 1.84 9.44 -1.92
N THR A 78 2.38 10.22 -2.86
CA THR A 78 1.98 10.12 -4.28
C THR A 78 2.83 9.05 -4.96
N LEU A 79 2.29 8.35 -5.94
CA LEU A 79 3.02 7.39 -6.76
C LEU A 79 2.94 7.79 -8.24
N PRO A 80 3.98 7.55 -9.05
CA PRO A 80 3.79 7.43 -10.49
C PRO A 80 2.84 6.25 -10.68
N CYS A 81 1.68 6.47 -11.31
CA CYS A 81 0.60 5.49 -11.33
C CYS A 81 1.11 4.04 -11.46
N THR A 82 0.93 3.23 -10.41
CA THR A 82 1.64 1.96 -10.23
C THR A 82 0.70 0.79 -10.51
N GLN A 83 1.17 -0.15 -11.34
CA GLN A 83 0.41 -1.32 -11.75
C GLN A 83 0.70 -2.52 -10.83
N ALA A 84 0.38 -2.37 -9.54
CA ALA A 84 0.85 -3.28 -8.50
C ALA A 84 0.46 -4.75 -8.76
N ALA A 85 -0.77 -5.04 -9.20
CA ALA A 85 -1.19 -6.42 -9.46
C ALA A 85 -0.47 -7.04 -10.67
N THR A 86 -0.29 -6.27 -11.75
CA THR A 86 0.43 -6.66 -12.95
C THR A 86 1.91 -6.90 -12.66
N GLU A 87 2.50 -6.08 -11.80
CA GLU A 87 3.91 -6.16 -11.39
C GLU A 87 4.16 -7.20 -10.28
N GLY A 88 3.10 -7.79 -9.69
CA GLY A 88 3.21 -8.87 -8.70
C GLY A 88 3.34 -8.41 -7.25
N TYR A 89 2.95 -7.18 -6.93
CA TYR A 89 2.84 -6.67 -5.57
C TYR A 89 1.43 -6.93 -5.01
N ASP A 90 1.33 -7.45 -3.79
CA ASP A 90 0.05 -7.85 -3.17
C ASP A 90 -0.28 -7.16 -1.83
N ALA A 91 0.66 -6.40 -1.28
CA ALA A 91 0.46 -5.65 -0.04
C ALA A 91 1.22 -4.32 -0.03
N VAL A 92 0.75 -3.38 0.79
CA VAL A 92 1.54 -2.23 1.24
C VAL A 92 2.07 -2.52 2.63
N SER A 93 3.34 -2.23 2.86
CA SER A 93 4.01 -2.42 4.16
C SER A 93 4.62 -1.11 4.62
N PHE A 94 4.50 -0.84 5.91
CA PHE A 94 5.15 0.29 6.55
C PHE A 94 5.50 0.01 8.01
N THR A 95 6.49 0.72 8.56
CA THR A 95 6.75 0.68 10.01
C THR A 95 6.00 1.79 10.72
N MET A 96 5.43 1.49 11.88
CA MET A 96 4.62 2.45 12.64
C MET A 96 4.86 2.27 14.13
N LYS A 97 5.07 3.38 14.82
CA LYS A 97 4.97 3.47 16.29
C LYS A 97 3.82 4.40 16.62
N ALA A 98 2.81 3.85 17.29
CA ALA A 98 1.60 4.57 17.66
C ALA A 98 1.15 4.19 19.07
N PRO A 99 0.32 5.01 19.73
CA PRO A 99 -0.14 4.72 21.09
C PRO A 99 -0.86 3.38 21.19
N ARG A 100 -0.75 2.73 22.34
CA ARG A 100 -1.44 1.45 22.58
C ARG A 100 -2.95 1.59 22.36
N GLY A 101 -3.52 0.71 21.54
CA GLY A 101 -4.94 0.72 21.18
C GLY A 101 -5.35 1.91 20.32
N ALA A 102 -4.40 2.54 19.64
CA ALA A 102 -4.68 3.49 18.56
C ALA A 102 -5.19 2.79 17.30
N SER A 103 -5.69 3.61 16.39
CA SER A 103 -6.15 3.24 15.07
C SER A 103 -6.11 4.47 14.16
N PHE A 104 -5.96 4.24 12.87
CA PHE A 104 -6.09 5.25 11.83
C PHE A 104 -6.74 4.63 10.59
N MET A 105 -7.11 5.47 9.63
CA MET A 105 -7.59 5.03 8.32
C MET A 105 -6.46 5.15 7.30
N LEU A 106 -6.09 4.02 6.70
CA LEU A 106 -5.23 4.01 5.53
C LEU A 106 -6.11 4.18 4.30
N GLU A 107 -5.85 5.19 3.50
CA GLU A 107 -6.45 5.39 2.18
C GLU A 107 -5.56 4.79 1.12
N ILE A 108 -6.17 4.22 0.09
CA ILE A 108 -5.55 4.06 -1.22
C ILE A 108 -6.37 4.84 -2.24
N GLN A 109 -5.66 5.62 -3.06
CA GLN A 109 -6.25 6.30 -4.21
C GLN A 109 -5.89 5.53 -5.47
N THR A 110 -6.91 5.13 -6.21
CA THR A 110 -6.75 4.38 -7.47
C THR A 110 -7.56 5.01 -8.59
N ARG A 111 -7.14 4.80 -9.83
CA ARG A 111 -7.82 5.31 -11.04
C ARG A 111 -8.45 4.18 -11.84
N GLU A 112 -9.28 4.52 -12.82
CA GLU A 112 -9.79 3.51 -13.76
C GLU A 112 -8.65 2.91 -14.61
N SER A 113 -7.70 3.75 -15.02
CA SER A 113 -6.43 3.38 -15.64
C SER A 113 -5.40 4.46 -15.32
N CYS A 114 -4.12 4.22 -15.62
CA CYS A 114 -3.08 5.22 -15.36
C CYS A 114 -3.21 6.50 -16.21
N ASP A 115 -3.93 6.43 -17.31
CA ASP A 115 -4.23 7.59 -18.16
C ASP A 115 -5.47 8.37 -17.71
N ALA A 116 -6.28 7.79 -16.83
CA ALA A 116 -7.46 8.47 -16.30
C ALA A 116 -7.04 9.63 -15.38
N ALA A 117 -7.81 10.71 -15.39
CA ALA A 117 -7.54 11.89 -14.58
C ALA A 117 -8.04 11.74 -13.14
N GLU A 118 -9.23 11.17 -12.97
CA GLU A 118 -9.93 11.08 -11.69
C GLU A 118 -9.50 9.83 -10.92
N TYR A 119 -9.19 10.01 -9.63
CA TYR A 119 -9.00 8.90 -8.71
C TYR A 119 -10.26 8.67 -7.87
N ARG A 120 -10.32 7.49 -7.26
CA ARG A 120 -11.29 7.09 -6.24
C ARG A 120 -10.54 6.64 -5.00
N SER A 121 -11.08 7.01 -3.86
CA SER A 121 -10.55 6.66 -2.55
C SER A 121 -11.25 5.42 -2.01
N THR A 122 -10.46 4.47 -1.51
CA THR A 122 -10.95 3.35 -0.70
C THR A 122 -10.12 3.28 0.57
N TRP A 123 -10.69 2.73 1.63
CA TRP A 123 -10.16 2.90 2.97
C TRP A 123 -10.12 1.59 3.74
N TYR A 124 -9.09 1.43 4.56
CA TYR A 124 -8.94 0.33 5.50
C TYR A 124 -8.57 0.84 6.89
N THR A 125 -9.19 0.30 7.94
CA THR A 125 -8.85 0.66 9.32
C THR A 125 -7.65 -0.15 9.80
N VAL A 126 -6.54 0.53 10.08
CA VAL A 126 -5.39 -0.06 10.75
C VAL A 126 -5.54 0.14 12.26
N SER A 127 -5.42 -0.93 13.05
CA SER A 127 -5.62 -0.89 14.49
C SER A 127 -4.76 -1.94 15.20
N GLY A 128 -4.87 -2.05 16.53
CA GLY A 128 -4.17 -3.07 17.32
C GLY A 128 -2.75 -2.68 17.74
N PHE A 129 -2.43 -1.38 17.72
CA PHE A 129 -1.11 -0.88 18.12
C PHE A 129 -0.75 -1.21 19.56
N THR A 130 0.50 -1.60 19.80
CA THR A 130 1.00 -2.00 21.12
C THR A 130 1.64 -0.85 21.90
N GLY A 131 2.00 0.26 21.24
CA GLY A 131 2.87 1.30 21.81
C GLY A 131 4.32 1.19 21.34
N GLU A 132 4.73 0.01 20.88
CA GLU A 132 6.06 -0.23 20.30
C GLU A 132 6.03 -0.07 18.78
N THR A 133 7.20 0.05 18.16
CA THR A 133 7.34 0.02 16.71
C THR A 133 6.92 -1.34 16.15
N GLN A 134 6.08 -1.34 15.12
CA GLN A 134 5.58 -2.54 14.45
C GLN A 134 5.70 -2.37 12.94
N THR A 135 6.08 -3.44 12.24
CA THR A 135 5.85 -3.55 10.80
C THR A 135 4.39 -3.90 10.57
N ILE A 136 3.69 -3.06 9.83
CA ILE A 136 2.31 -3.25 9.43
C ILE A 136 2.30 -3.61 7.95
N THR A 137 1.66 -4.72 7.61
CA THR A 137 1.46 -5.15 6.22
C THR A 137 -0.03 -5.26 5.97
N VAL A 138 -0.55 -4.45 5.06
CA VAL A 138 -1.95 -4.43 4.67
C VAL A 138 -2.07 -5.03 3.27
N PRO A 139 -2.73 -6.19 3.11
CA PRO A 139 -3.00 -6.74 1.79
C PRO A 139 -3.77 -5.73 0.94
N LEU A 140 -3.40 -5.56 -0.33
CA LEU A 140 -4.11 -4.64 -1.23
C LEU A 140 -5.58 -5.07 -1.43
N SER A 141 -5.89 -6.36 -1.24
CA SER A 141 -7.26 -6.88 -1.25
C SER A 141 -8.13 -6.36 -0.10
N ALA A 142 -7.55 -5.76 0.94
CA ALA A 142 -8.30 -5.15 2.04
C ALA A 142 -9.03 -3.86 1.62
N PHE A 143 -8.65 -3.28 0.47
CA PHE A 143 -9.25 -2.09 -0.11
C PHE A 143 -10.31 -2.49 -1.16
N GLU A 144 -11.49 -2.87 -0.69
CA GLU A 144 -12.56 -3.36 -1.56
C GLU A 144 -12.91 -2.35 -2.67
N GLY A 145 -12.84 -2.81 -3.93
CA GLY A 145 -13.14 -1.99 -5.10
C GLY A 145 -12.00 -1.10 -5.60
N ALA A 146 -10.83 -1.13 -4.96
CA ALA A 146 -9.64 -0.45 -5.47
C ALA A 146 -9.12 -1.12 -6.74
N ASN A 147 -8.70 -0.32 -7.72
CA ASN A 147 -7.97 -0.82 -8.89
C ASN A 147 -6.47 -0.86 -8.56
N THR A 148 -5.96 -2.02 -8.15
CA THR A 148 -4.55 -2.18 -7.77
C THR A 148 -3.60 -2.12 -8.97
N ASP A 149 -4.10 -2.06 -10.20
CA ASP A 149 -3.30 -1.78 -11.40
C ASP A 149 -3.23 -0.30 -11.80
N ALA A 150 -3.76 0.59 -10.94
CA ALA A 150 -3.69 2.03 -11.17
C ALA A 150 -3.63 2.82 -9.85
N ILE A 151 -2.71 2.44 -8.96
CA ILE A 151 -2.51 3.09 -7.66
C ILE A 151 -1.78 4.42 -7.86
N THR A 152 -2.32 5.51 -7.31
CA THR A 152 -1.74 6.85 -7.45
C THR A 152 -1.36 7.50 -6.12
N ALA A 153 -1.89 7.04 -4.99
CA ALA A 153 -1.46 7.53 -3.67
C ALA A 153 -1.86 6.58 -2.54
N PHE A 154 -1.17 6.74 -1.41
CA PHE A 154 -1.61 6.26 -0.09
C PHE A 154 -1.70 7.44 0.89
N ASN A 155 -2.69 7.42 1.78
CA ASN A 155 -2.81 8.42 2.85
C ASN A 155 -2.99 7.77 4.22
N TRP A 156 -2.16 8.16 5.18
CA TRP A 156 -2.33 7.83 6.59
C TRP A 156 -3.14 8.95 7.22
N ALA A 157 -4.42 8.70 7.49
CA ALA A 157 -5.35 9.76 7.88
C ALA A 157 -6.31 9.33 8.99
N THR A 158 -7.16 10.28 9.41
CA THR A 158 -8.29 10.04 10.33
C THR A 158 -7.83 9.42 11.67
N TRP A 159 -7.21 10.25 12.49
CA TRP A 159 -6.62 9.90 13.80
C TRP A 159 -7.63 9.93 14.95
N SER A 160 -8.77 9.24 14.75
CA SER A 160 -10.06 9.46 15.43
C SER A 160 -10.05 9.47 16.97
N LYS A 161 -9.12 8.76 17.64
CA LYS A 161 -9.06 8.65 19.11
C LYS A 161 -7.92 9.45 19.78
N TRP A 162 -6.92 9.84 18.99
CA TRP A 162 -5.64 10.33 19.51
C TRP A 162 -5.19 11.67 18.94
N CYS A 163 -5.94 12.26 17.99
CA CYS A 163 -5.70 13.64 17.55
C CYS A 163 -5.68 14.63 18.74
N LYS A 164 -4.83 15.65 18.66
CA LYS A 164 -4.69 16.73 19.66
C LYS A 164 -4.21 16.35 21.07
N LYS A 165 -3.83 15.10 21.33
CA LYS A 165 -3.33 14.70 22.65
C LYS A 165 -1.84 14.99 22.85
N SER A 166 -1.20 15.70 21.91
CA SER A 166 0.25 15.89 21.84
C SER A 166 1.01 14.56 21.93
N VAL A 167 0.40 13.48 21.43
CA VAL A 167 1.02 12.16 21.43
C VAL A 167 1.72 11.98 20.11
N GLN A 168 3.00 11.65 20.19
CA GLN A 168 3.88 11.45 19.06
C GLN A 168 3.62 10.09 18.41
N TRP A 169 3.59 10.10 17.09
CA TRP A 169 3.55 8.94 16.22
C TRP A 169 4.84 8.92 15.41
N GLU A 170 5.28 7.74 14.98
CA GLU A 170 6.38 7.59 14.02
C GLU A 170 5.92 6.71 12.86
N LEU A 171 6.17 7.14 11.62
CA LEU A 171 5.96 6.37 10.38
C LEU A 171 7.32 6.23 9.69
N GLY A 172 7.72 5.01 9.38
CA GLY A 172 8.95 4.72 8.64
C GLY A 172 8.67 3.90 7.39
N ASP A 173 9.74 3.37 6.80
CA ASP A 173 9.84 2.77 5.46
C ASP A 173 8.51 2.29 4.88
N ILE A 174 8.11 2.84 3.74
CA ILE A 174 6.87 2.53 3.04
C ILE A 174 7.23 1.79 1.75
N GLN A 175 6.59 0.65 1.50
CA GLN A 175 6.88 -0.16 0.32
C GLN A 175 5.66 -0.94 -0.17
N LEU A 176 5.61 -1.25 -1.47
CA LEU A 176 4.80 -2.34 -1.98
C LEU A 176 5.57 -3.66 -1.89
N VAL A 177 4.90 -4.71 -1.44
CA VAL A 177 5.50 -6.01 -1.10
C VAL A 177 5.21 -7.02 -2.19
N CYS A 178 6.24 -7.78 -2.58
CA CYS A 178 6.09 -8.85 -3.57
C CYS A 178 5.28 -10.03 -3.04
N SER A 179 4.37 -10.53 -3.88
CA SER A 179 3.63 -11.75 -3.59
C SER A 179 4.61 -12.91 -3.41
N GLY A 180 4.67 -13.47 -2.19
CA GLY A 180 5.60 -14.55 -1.84
C GLY A 180 6.86 -14.12 -1.07
N ALA A 181 7.08 -12.82 -0.81
CA ALA A 181 8.14 -12.37 0.09
C ALA A 181 7.87 -12.69 1.57
N ALA A 182 6.65 -13.14 1.91
CA ALA A 182 6.29 -13.74 3.21
C ALA A 182 6.69 -15.22 3.30
N GLY A 183 7.90 -15.54 2.82
CA GLY A 183 8.37 -16.90 2.64
C GLY A 183 9.82 -17.09 3.08
N ASP A 184 10.20 -16.55 4.23
CA ASP A 184 11.36 -16.99 5.02
C ASP A 184 11.13 -16.60 6.48
N VAL A 185 10.50 -17.52 7.23
CA VAL A 185 10.59 -17.61 8.70
C VAL A 185 11.46 -18.78 9.09
#